data_AF-A0A382S1J2-F1
#
_entry.id   AF-A0A382S1J2-F1
#
_cell.length_a   1.000
_cell.length_b   1.000
_cell.length_c   1.000
_cell.angle_alpha   90.00
_cell.angle_beta   90.00
_cell.angle_gamma   90.00
#
_symmetry.space_group_name_H-M   'P 1'
#
loop_
_entity.id
_entity.type
_entity.pdbx_description
1 polymer ?
#
loop_
_entity_poly.entity_id
_entity_poly.type
_entity_poly.pdbx_seq_one_letter_code
_entity_poly.pdbx_strand_id
1 'polypeptide(L)'
;MIIPINEQYRVTSDAHQWTVQKRRARNNKEDWECQTYHPSVDAAVRSLGERMVRECKTDTLVDALKAVETIATTLSQALTPSIEEVSQTIEGLTKNQTRTDISPQKPTRPAEANYG
;
A
#
# COMPACT_ATOMS: atom_id res chain seq x y z
N MET A 1 0.59 0.33 -7.34
CA MET A 1 0.79 0.36 -5.87
C MET A 1 -0.07 1.47 -5.30
N ILE A 2 -0.54 1.38 -4.05
CA ILE A 2 -1.25 2.47 -3.37
C ILE A 2 -0.58 2.70 -2.01
N ILE A 3 -0.20 3.94 -1.75
CA ILE A 3 0.45 4.39 -0.51
C ILE A 3 -0.48 5.44 0.11
N PRO A 4 -1.23 5.12 1.18
CA PRO A 4 -1.99 6.12 1.90
C PRO A 4 -1.04 7.06 2.63
N ILE A 5 -1.24 8.38 2.48
CA ILE A 5 -0.41 9.37 3.19
C ILE A 5 -1.17 9.87 4.43
N ASN A 6 -2.42 10.27 4.24
CA ASN A 6 -3.35 10.68 5.29
C ASN A 6 -4.79 10.60 4.75
N GLU A 7 -5.77 11.09 5.53
CA GLU A 7 -7.18 11.08 5.12
C GLU A 7 -7.47 11.86 3.82
N GLN A 8 -6.62 12.83 3.47
CA GLN A 8 -6.83 13.70 2.32
C GLN A 8 -6.02 13.28 1.10
N TYR A 9 -4.88 12.64 1.29
CA TYR A 9 -3.92 12.38 0.23
C TYR A 9 -3.47 10.93 0.21
N ARG A 10 -3.31 10.40 -1.01
CA ARG A 10 -2.64 9.13 -1.27
C ARG A 10 -1.78 9.23 -2.51
N VAL A 11 -0.76 8.39 -2.59
CA VAL A 11 0.07 8.23 -3.78
C VAL A 11 -0.25 6.88 -4.41
N THR A 12 -0.55 6.86 -5.69
CA THR A 12 -0.75 5.63 -6.46
C THR A 12 0.34 5.50 -7.52
N SER A 13 0.60 4.27 -7.97
CA SER A 13 1.53 4.02 -9.08
C SER A 13 0.87 3.13 -10.12
N ASP A 14 1.17 3.41 -11.38
CA ASP A 14 0.91 2.54 -12.53
C ASP A 14 2.25 2.08 -13.16
N ALA A 15 2.21 1.51 -14.37
CA ALA A 15 3.40 1.00 -15.05
C ALA A 15 4.41 2.08 -15.47
N HIS A 16 4.01 3.35 -15.49
CA HIS A 16 4.76 4.44 -16.08
C HIS A 16 4.94 5.65 -15.17
N GLN A 17 4.08 5.82 -14.15
CA GLN A 17 4.04 7.05 -13.37
C GLN A 17 3.51 6.84 -11.95
N TRP A 18 3.86 7.80 -11.11
CA TRP A 18 3.39 8.00 -9.75
C TRP A 18 2.39 9.15 -9.74
N THR A 19 1.21 8.91 -9.20
CA THR A 19 0.10 9.86 -9.18
C THR A 19 -0.23 10.24 -7.75
N VAL A 20 -0.22 11.54 -7.46
CA VAL A 20 -0.76 12.07 -6.20
C VAL A 20 -2.26 12.25 -6.38
N GLN A 21 -3.05 11.62 -5.51
CA GLN A 21 -4.50 11.74 -5.51
C GLN A 21 -4.98 12.42 -4.24
N LYS A 22 -6.03 13.25 -4.37
CA LYS A 22 -6.70 13.92 -3.26
C LYS A 22 -8.10 13.36 -3.08
N ARG A 23 -8.52 13.14 -1.83
CA ARG A 23 -9.88 12.72 -1.49
C ARG A 23 -10.86 13.82 -1.89
N ARG A 24 -11.90 13.44 -2.62
CA ARG A 24 -12.99 14.31 -3.04
C ARG A 24 -14.33 13.67 -2.66
N ALA A 25 -15.21 14.43 -2.01
CA ALA A 25 -16.58 14.00 -1.80
C ALA A 25 -17.46 14.60 -2.90
N ARG A 26 -18.16 13.76 -3.67
CA ARG A 26 -19.19 14.21 -4.62
C ARG A 26 -20.43 13.32 -4.48
N ASN A 27 -21.59 13.91 -4.22
CA ASN A 27 -22.89 13.23 -4.10
C ASN A 27 -22.85 12.00 -3.17
N ASN A 28 -22.39 12.16 -1.92
CA ASN A 28 -22.25 11.09 -0.93
C ASN A 28 -21.34 9.90 -1.34
N LYS A 29 -20.55 10.05 -2.40
CA LYS A 29 -19.52 9.08 -2.76
C LYS A 29 -18.14 9.70 -2.54
N GLU A 30 -17.31 8.97 -1.82
CA GLU A 30 -15.88 9.28 -1.72
C GLU A 30 -15.21 8.79 -3.01
N ASP A 31 -14.54 9.71 -3.69
CA ASP A 31 -13.74 9.42 -4.87
C ASP A 31 -12.35 10.06 -4.71
N TRP A 32 -11.40 9.59 -5.50
CA TRP A 32 -10.01 10.04 -5.46
C TRP A 32 -9.65 10.72 -6.77
N GLU A 33 -9.40 12.02 -6.69
CA GLU A 33 -9.08 12.83 -7.85
C GLU A 33 -7.57 12.90 -8.06
N CYS A 34 -7.11 12.54 -9.26
CA CYS A 34 -5.71 12.69 -9.66
C CYS A 34 -5.33 14.18 -9.73
N GLN A 35 -4.31 14.57 -8.98
CA GLN A 35 -3.85 15.97 -8.89
C GLN A 35 -2.60 16.20 -9.74
N THR A 36 -1.60 15.32 -9.63
CA THR A 36 -0.31 15.47 -10.31
C THR A 36 0.29 14.12 -10.64
N TYR A 37 1.07 14.06 -11.73
CA TYR A 37 1.70 12.86 -12.26
C TYR A 37 3.22 13.06 -12.31
N HIS A 38 3.97 12.03 -11.92
CA HIS A 38 5.41 12.12 -11.72
C HIS A 38 6.12 10.86 -12.24
N PRO A 39 7.33 10.99 -12.80
CA PRO A 39 8.08 9.83 -13.30
C PRO A 39 8.69 8.97 -12.18
N SER A 40 8.81 9.49 -10.96
CA SER A 40 9.40 8.76 -9.82
C SER A 40 8.66 9.02 -8.52
N VAL A 41 8.77 8.08 -7.58
CA VAL A 41 8.18 8.20 -6.23
C VAL A 41 8.73 9.42 -5.48
N ASP A 42 10.02 9.67 -5.63
CA ASP A 42 10.73 10.78 -5.00
C ASP A 42 10.20 12.14 -5.50
N ALA A 43 9.97 12.28 -6.81
CA ALA A 43 9.34 13.48 -7.37
C ALA A 43 7.90 13.67 -6.87
N ALA A 44 7.12 12.59 -6.78
CA ALA A 44 5.75 12.64 -6.25
C ALA A 44 5.71 13.06 -4.78
N VAL A 45 6.60 12.50 -3.95
CA VAL A 45 6.67 12.80 -2.51
C VAL A 45 7.13 14.24 -2.27
N ARG A 46 8.15 14.73 -2.98
CA ARG A 46 8.56 16.15 -2.88
C ARG A 46 7.45 17.09 -3.28
N SER A 47 6.81 16.84 -4.43
CA SER A 47 5.69 17.66 -4.92
C SER A 47 4.52 17.70 -3.94
N LEU A 48 4.19 16.56 -3.32
CA LEU A 48 3.17 16.47 -2.28
C LEU A 48 3.58 17.23 -1.01
N GLY A 49 4.81 17.05 -0.52
CA GLY A 49 5.32 17.75 0.66
C GLY A 49 5.28 19.26 0.50
N GLU A 50 5.79 19.78 -0.63
CA GLU A 50 5.71 21.22 -0.94
C GLU A 50 4.27 21.73 -1.00
N ARG A 51 3.36 20.95 -1.58
CA ARG A 51 1.94 21.29 -1.61
C ARG A 51 1.36 21.36 -0.20
N MET A 52 1.63 20.36 0.64
CA MET A 52 1.16 20.32 2.02
C MET A 52 1.66 21.51 2.82
N VAL A 53 2.91 21.94 2.61
CA VAL A 53 3.47 23.15 3.23
C VAL A 53 2.75 24.41 2.73
N ARG A 54 2.53 24.55 1.42
CA ARG A 54 1.81 25.72 0.85
C ARG A 54 0.36 25.81 1.31
N GLU A 55 -0.29 24.67 1.48
CA GLU A 55 -1.68 24.59 1.96
C GLU A 55 -1.77 24.69 3.49
N CYS A 56 -0.65 24.57 4.20
CA CYS A 56 -0.59 24.73 5.65
C CYS A 56 -0.77 26.20 6.01
N LYS A 57 -1.97 26.57 6.47
CA LYS A 57 -2.26 27.90 6.99
C LYS A 57 -1.53 28.10 8.32
N THR A 58 -0.35 28.71 8.26
CA THR A 58 0.46 29.04 9.44
C THR A 58 0.67 30.54 9.49
N ASP A 59 0.50 31.13 10.67
CA ASP A 59 0.55 32.58 10.86
C ASP A 59 1.96 33.07 11.23
N THR A 60 2.82 32.16 11.69
CA THR A 60 4.20 32.47 12.11
C THR A 60 5.22 31.52 11.47
N LEU A 61 6.47 31.98 11.35
CA LEU A 61 7.56 31.16 10.85
C LEU A 61 7.81 29.92 11.72
N VAL A 62 7.64 30.05 13.05
CA VAL A 62 7.79 28.93 13.99
C VAL A 62 6.74 27.86 13.72
N ASP A 63 5.49 28.27 13.45
CA ASP A 63 4.41 27.33 13.14
C ASP A 63 4.60 26.68 11.77
N ALA A 64 5.13 27.43 10.79
CA ALA A 64 5.52 26.88 9.49
C ALA A 64 6.61 25.80 9.62
N LEU A 65 7.62 26.00 10.46
CA LEU A 65 8.66 25.01 10.72
C LEU A 65 8.10 23.74 11.39
N LYS A 66 7.24 23.90 12.41
CA LYS A 66 6.55 22.77 13.04
C LYS A 66 5.67 22.00 12.04
N ALA A 67 5.01 22.72 11.14
CA ALA A 67 4.22 22.10 10.08
C ALA A 67 5.09 21.27 9.14
N VAL A 68 6.25 21.79 8.72
CA VAL A 68 7.21 21.04 7.90
C VAL A 68 7.66 19.76 8.59
N GLU A 69 8.00 19.81 9.89
CA GLU A 69 8.38 18.63 10.66
C GLU A 69 7.25 17.58 10.74
N THR A 70 6.02 18.06 10.96
CA THR A 70 4.84 17.20 11.00
C THR A 70 4.61 16.51 9.64
N ILE A 71 4.69 17.27 8.55
CA ILE A 71 4.54 16.76 7.19
C ILE A 71 5.63 15.73 6.86
N ALA A 72 6.89 16.03 7.19
CA ALA A 72 8.00 15.10 7.00
C ALA A 72 7.80 13.79 7.78
N THR A 73 7.30 13.89 9.00
CA THR A 73 6.96 12.73 9.84
C THR A 73 5.86 11.89 9.21
N THR A 74 4.76 12.51 8.75
CA THR A 74 3.65 11.82 8.08
C THR A 74 4.11 11.10 6.80
N LEU A 75 4.90 11.76 5.96
CA LEU A 75 5.43 11.15 4.73
C LEU A 75 6.36 9.97 5.02
N SER A 76 7.19 10.07 6.07
CA SER A 76 8.11 9.00 6.48
C SER A 76 7.36 7.77 7.02
N GLN A 77 6.30 8.00 7.79
CA GLN A 77 5.44 6.92 8.30
C GLN A 77 4.67 6.23 7.19
N ALA A 78 4.17 6.97 6.19
CA ALA A 78 3.44 6.40 5.07
C ALA A 78 4.31 5.48 4.17
N LEU A 79 5.61 5.75 4.08
CA LEU A 79 6.56 4.93 3.33
C LEU A 79 7.11 3.74 4.13
N THR A 80 6.87 3.71 5.45
CA THR A 80 7.17 2.55 6.27
C THR A 80 5.95 1.62 6.17
N PRO A 81 6.04 0.45 5.50
CA PRO A 81 4.92 -0.49 5.52
C PRO A 81 4.58 -0.77 6.99
N SER A 82 3.28 -0.73 7.33
CA SER A 82 2.83 -1.16 8.65
C SER A 82 3.41 -2.55 8.88
N ILE A 83 4.36 -2.67 9.82
CA ILE A 83 5.04 -3.93 10.14
C ILE A 83 4.00 -5.02 10.45
N GLU A 84 2.83 -4.61 10.91
CA GLU A 84 1.68 -5.45 11.22
C GLU A 84 1.02 -6.05 9.96
N GLU A 85 0.84 -5.28 8.88
CA GLU A 85 0.30 -5.79 7.61
C GLU A 85 1.28 -6.75 6.91
N VAL A 86 2.58 -6.45 6.98
CA VAL A 86 3.63 -7.33 6.42
C VAL A 86 3.69 -8.64 7.20
N SER A 87 3.59 -8.59 8.53
CA SER A 87 3.58 -9.79 9.38
C SER A 87 2.37 -10.69 9.10
N GLN A 88 1.17 -10.11 9.00
CA GLN A 88 -0.05 -10.87 8.68
C GLN A 88 0.00 -11.48 7.27
N THR A 89 0.61 -10.79 6.31
CA THR A 89 0.79 -11.30 4.94
C THR A 89 1.78 -12.47 4.89
N ILE A 90 2.90 -12.38 5.62
CA ILE A 90 3.89 -13.48 5.72
C ILE A 90 3.30 -14.69 6.45
N GLU A 91 2.49 -14.49 7.49
CA GLU A 91 1.76 -15.57 8.16
C GLU A 91 0.73 -16.25 7.25
N GLY A 92 0.06 -15.50 6.38
CA GLY A 92 -0.87 -16.05 5.40
C GLY A 92 -0.17 -16.88 4.32
N LEU A 93 0.99 -16.43 3.85
CA LEU A 93 1.80 -17.14 2.84
C LEU A 93 2.39 -18.44 3.39
N THR A 94 2.86 -18.44 4.64
CA THR A 94 3.44 -19.63 5.29
C THR A 94 2.39 -20.72 5.58
N LYS A 95 1.14 -20.35 5.90
CA LYS A 95 0.04 -21.31 6.11
C LYS A 95 -0.42 -22.03 4.83
N ASN A 96 -0.25 -21.40 3.67
CA ASN A 96 -0.67 -21.98 2.38
C ASN A 96 0.36 -22.98 1.80
N GLN A 97 1.61 -22.92 2.26
CA GLN A 97 2.67 -23.83 1.80
C GLN A 97 2.59 -25.22 2.46
N THR A 98 2.00 -25.30 3.67
CA THR A 98 1.82 -26.54 4.43
C THR A 98 0.66 -27.41 3.93
N ARG A 99 -0.13 -26.96 2.94
CA ARG A 99 -1.31 -27.69 2.45
C ARG A 99 -1.06 -28.57 1.21
N THR A 100 0.19 -28.70 0.76
CA THR A 100 0.56 -29.43 -0.46
C THR A 100 1.51 -30.61 -0.26
N ASP A 101 1.49 -31.25 0.90
CA ASP A 101 2.15 -32.54 1.13
C ASP A 101 1.49 -33.12 2.40
N ILE A 102 0.78 -34.24 2.44
CA ILE A 102 0.95 -35.56 1.83
C ILE A 102 -0.45 -36.20 1.79
N SER A 103 -0.93 -36.62 0.61
CA SER A 103 -2.04 -37.57 0.52
C SER A 103 -1.45 -38.97 0.32
N PRO A 104 -1.59 -39.91 1.26
CA PRO A 104 -1.02 -41.25 1.08
C PRO A 104 -1.79 -41.97 -0.02
N GLN A 105 -1.14 -42.23 -1.15
CA GLN A 105 -1.70 -43.09 -2.19
C GLN A 105 -1.90 -44.50 -1.62
N LYS A 106 -3.15 -44.96 -1.64
CA LYS A 106 -3.53 -46.33 -1.32
C LYS A 106 -2.85 -47.30 -2.31
N PRO A 107 -2.16 -48.37 -1.85
CA PRO A 107 -1.57 -49.33 -2.78
C PRO A 107 -2.70 -50.12 -3.47
N THR A 108 -2.76 -50.03 -4.80
CA THR A 108 -3.68 -50.83 -5.61
C THR A 108 -3.13 -52.26 -5.71
N ARG A 109 -3.82 -53.22 -5.09
CA ARG A 109 -3.49 -54.66 -5.19
C ARG A 109 -3.94 -55.18 -6.56
N PRO A 110 -3.08 -55.88 -7.34
CA PRO A 110 -3.51 -56.47 -8.60
C PRO A 110 -4.42 -57.68 -8.35
N ALA A 111 -5.47 -57.80 -9.18
CA ALA A 111 -6.40 -58.91 -9.14
C ALA A 111 -5.71 -60.21 -9.59
N GLU A 112 -5.77 -61.24 -8.76
CA GLU A 112 -5.32 -62.59 -9.10
C GLU A 112 -6.30 -63.19 -10.11
N ALA A 113 -5.78 -63.51 -11.31
CA ALA A 113 -6.49 -64.28 -12.31
C ALA A 113 -6.54 -65.74 -11.87
N ASN A 114 -7.73 -66.22 -11.48
CA ASN A 114 -7.99 -67.64 -11.25
C ASN A 114 -8.11 -68.34 -12.62
N TYR A 115 -7.16 -69.22 -12.92
CA TYR A 115 -7.33 -70.29 -13.91
C TYR A 115 -7.69 -71.57 -13.15
N GLY A 116 -8.91 -72.07 -13.38
CA GLY A 116 -9.43 -73.34 -12.88
C GLY A 116 -10.65 -73.74 -13.69
#